data_AF-A0A2D5FN55-F1
#
_entry.id   AF-A0A2D5FN55-F1
#
_cell.length_a   1.000
_cell.length_b   1.000
_cell.length_c   1.000
_cell.angle_alpha   90.00
_cell.angle_beta   90.00
_cell.angle_gamma   90.00
#
_symmetry.space_group_name_H-M   'P 1'
#
loop_
_entity.id
_entity.type
_entity.pdbx_description
1 polymer ?
#
loop_
_entity_poly.entity_id
_entity_poly.type
_entity_poly.pdbx_seq_one_letter_code
_entity_poly.pdbx_strand_id
1 'polypeptide(L)' 'MPLSSLASSVATETVNEVLRRASAVMVRDLAAVQLINTVSEELRARFDADRGNEHSDFEGYHPLI' A
#
# COMPACT_ATOMS: atom_id res chain seq x y z
N MET A 1 -11.58 -14.77 -16.12
CA MET A 1 -10.63 -14.40 -17.19
C MET A 1 -9.35 -13.89 -16.54
N PRO A 2 -8.16 -14.20 -17.08
CA PRO A 2 -6.90 -13.66 -16.56
C PRO A 2 -6.81 -12.15 -16.79
N LEU A 3 -6.20 -11.43 -15.84
CA LEU A 3 -5.95 -9.99 -15.96
C LEU A 3 -4.95 -9.71 -17.09
N SER A 4 -5.21 -8.64 -17.85
CA SER A 4 -4.24 -8.14 -18.81
C SER A 4 -3.05 -7.53 -18.07
N SER A 5 -1.83 -7.90 -18.46
CA SER A 5 -0.59 -7.47 -17.82
C SER A 5 0.23 -6.64 -18.81
N LEU A 6 0.47 -5.37 -18.49
CA LEU A 6 1.16 -4.39 -19.32
C LEU A 6 2.49 -3.98 -18.67
N ALA A 7 3.47 -3.57 -19.48
CA ALA A 7 4.69 -2.95 -18.97
C ALA A 7 4.41 -1.50 -18.55
N SER A 8 5.16 -0.96 -17.58
CA SER A 8 5.05 0.44 -17.15
C SER A 8 5.42 1.46 -18.24
N SER A 9 6.12 1.04 -19.29
CA SER A 9 6.43 1.87 -20.46
C SER A 9 5.27 2.05 -21.43
N VAL A 10 4.16 1.33 -21.24
CA VAL A 10 2.98 1.41 -22.12
C VAL A 10 2.29 2.76 -21.90
N ALA A 11 1.89 3.41 -22.99
CA ALA A 11 1.20 4.68 -22.97
C ALA A 11 -0.13 4.60 -22.18
N THR A 12 -0.42 5.64 -21.40
CA THR A 12 -1.60 5.70 -20.53
C THR A 12 -2.92 5.49 -21.27
N GLU A 13 -3.03 5.92 -22.53
CA GLU A 13 -4.21 5.72 -23.37
C GLU A 13 -4.50 4.23 -23.58
N THR A 14 -3.45 3.42 -23.76
CA THR A 14 -3.59 1.96 -23.95
C THR A 14 -4.01 1.29 -22.64
N VAL A 15 -3.48 1.74 -21.51
CA VAL A 15 -3.90 1.26 -20.18
C VAL A 15 -5.38 1.55 -19.95
N ASN A 16 -5.84 2.76 -20.28
CA ASN A 16 -7.24 3.18 -20.16
C ASN A 16 -8.18 2.37 -21.07
N GLU A 17 -7.77 2.08 -22.29
CA GLU A 17 -8.57 1.26 -23.21
C GLU A 17 -8.74 -0.17 -22.68
N VAL A 18 -7.66 -0.77 -22.17
CA VAL A 18 -7.72 -2.09 -21.54
C VAL A 18 -8.61 -2.07 -20.29
N LEU A 19 -8.48 -1.06 -19.44
CA LEU A 19 -9.34 -0.88 -18.25
C LEU A 19 -10.81 -0.76 -18.62
N ARG A 20 -11.15 0.00 -19.67
CA ARG A 20 -12.54 0.15 -20.12
C ARG A 20 -13.16 -1.20 -20.53
N ARG A 21 -12.38 -2.05 -21.19
CA ARG A 21 -12.85 -3.36 -21.68
C ARG A 21 -12.83 -4.45 -20.61
N ALA A 22 -11.81 -4.48 -19.77
CA ALA A 22 -11.52 -5.57 -18.84
C ALA A 22 -11.80 -5.24 -17.35
N SER A 23 -12.18 -3.99 -17.04
CA SER A 23 -12.42 -3.45 -15.69
C SER A 23 -11.22 -3.45 -14.74
N ALA A 24 -10.14 -4.16 -15.06
CA ALA A 24 -8.90 -4.21 -14.30
C ALA A 24 -7.70 -4.51 -15.22
N VAL A 25 -6.54 -3.98 -14.85
CA VAL A 25 -5.26 -4.19 -15.54
C VAL A 25 -4.13 -4.25 -14.52
N MET A 26 -3.13 -5.09 -14.78
CA MET A 26 -1.89 -5.12 -14.00
C MET A 26 -0.81 -4.36 -14.78
N VAL A 27 -0.14 -3.41 -14.13
CA VAL A 27 1.04 -2.74 -14.69
C VAL A 27 2.27 -3.28 -13.98
N ARG A 28 3.15 -3.95 -14.73
CA ARG A 28 4.41 -4.51 -14.23
C ARG A 28 5.47 -3.42 -14.13
N ASP A 29 6.35 -3.59 -13.15
CA ASP A 29 7.52 -2.73 -12.96
C ASP A 29 7.15 -1.23 -12.90
N LEU A 30 6.00 -0.91 -12.29
CA LEU A 30 5.49 0.45 -12.15
C LEU A 30 6.39 1.32 -11.27
N ALA A 31 6.96 0.72 -10.22
CA ALA A 31 7.86 1.38 -9.30
C ALA A 31 9.16 0.60 -9.19
N ALA A 32 10.28 1.33 -9.09
CA ALA A 32 11.57 0.73 -8.79
C ALA A 32 11.58 0.15 -7.37
N VAL A 33 12.34 -0.92 -7.17
CA VAL A 33 12.44 -1.62 -5.88
C VAL A 33 12.88 -0.68 -4.74
N GLN A 34 13.77 0.28 -5.04
CA GLN A 34 14.24 1.26 -4.07
C GLN A 34 13.09 2.13 -3.53
N LEU A 35 12.20 2.60 -4.41
CA LEU A 35 11.03 3.38 -4.01
C LEU A 35 10.07 2.55 -3.16
N ILE A 36 9.84 1.28 -3.56
CA ILE A 36 9.01 0.35 -2.79
C ILE A 36 9.57 0.16 -1.38
N ASN A 37 10.89 -0.03 -1.24
CA ASN A 37 11.52 -0.20 0.06
C ASN A 37 11.41 1.05 0.93
N THR A 38 11.72 2.24 0.38
CA THR A 38 11.61 3.50 1.12
C THR A 38 10.19 3.73 1.65
N VAL A 39 9.18 3.56 0.80
CA VAL A 39 7.77 3.75 1.21
C VAL A 39 7.35 2.68 2.22
N SER A 40 7.81 1.43 2.06
CA SER A 40 7.49 0.35 2.98
C SER A 40 8.07 0.59 4.38
N GLU A 41 9.31 1.07 4.46
CA GLU A 41 9.96 1.43 5.72
C GLU A 41 9.23 2.58 6.42
N GLU A 42 8.86 3.61 5.67
CA GLU A 42 8.09 4.75 6.19
C GLU A 42 6.73 4.31 6.74
N LEU A 43 5.99 3.51 5.98
CA LEU A 43 4.69 2.99 6.42
C LEU A 43 4.84 2.11 7.66
N ARG A 44 5.86 1.25 7.71
CA ARG A 44 6.12 0.41 8.88
C ARG A 44 6.38 1.25 10.13
N ALA A 45 7.21 2.28 10.04
CA ALA A 45 7.49 3.16 11.17
C ALA A 45 6.22 3.85 11.70
N ARG A 46 5.32 4.25 10.80
CA ARG A 46 4.02 4.84 11.18
C ARG A 46 3.10 3.82 11.84
N PHE A 47 2.98 2.62 11.27
CA PHE A 47 2.18 1.54 11.86
C PHE A 47 2.68 1.14 13.26
N ASP A 48 4.00 1.05 13.45
CA ASP A 48 4.59 0.72 14.74
C ASP A 48 4.34 1.84 15.77
N ALA A 49 4.39 3.11 15.35
CA ALA A 49 4.07 4.25 16.20
C ALA A 49 2.58 4.28 16.62
N ASP A 50 1.66 4.03 15.67
CA ASP A 50 0.23 3.97 15.95
C ASP A 50 -0.10 2.84 16.93
N ARG A 51 0.52 1.66 16.76
CA ARG A 51 0.38 0.51 17.67
C ARG A 51 0.93 0.79 19.07
N GLY A 52 1.99 1.59 19.20
CA GLY A 52 2.56 1.99 20.49
C GLY A 52 1.66 2.94 21.29
N ASN A 53 0.87 3.77 20.61
CA ASN A 53 -0.07 4.68 21.27
C ASN A 53 -1.32 3.98 21.82
N GLU A 54 -1.79 2.90 21.19
CA GLU A 54 -2.97 2.15 21.65
C GLU A 54 -2.77 1.44 23.01
N HIS A 55 -1.53 1.15 23.40
CA HIS A 55 -1.21 0.49 24.67
C HIS A 55 -0.93 1.44 25.84
N SER A 56 -0.84 2.76 25.60
CA SER A 56 -0.42 3.73 26.61
C SER A 56 -1.58 4.27 27.47
N ASP A 57 -2.84 4.03 27.09
CA ASP A 57 -4.03 4.53 27.80
C ASP A 57 -4.59 3.56 28.85
N PHE A 58 -3.98 2.37 29.06
CA PHE A 58 -4.53 1.34 29.95
C PHE A 58 -3.90 1.26 31.36
N GLU A 59 -2.83 2.01 31.67
CA GLU A 59 -2.16 1.96 32.98
C GLU A 59 -2.71 2.96 34.04
N GLY A 60 -4.03 3.13 34.12
CA GLY A 60 -4.65 4.17 34.95
C GLY A 60 -5.59 3.75 36.09
N TYR A 61 -5.99 2.48 36.21
CA TYR A 61 -6.95 2.06 37.26
C TYR A 61 -6.25 1.37 38.43
N HIS A 62 -5.90 2.15 39.44
CA HIS A 62 -5.67 1.67 40.81
C HIS A 62 -7.04 1.56 41.51
N PRO A 63 -7.55 0.36 41.84
CA PRO A 63 -8.68 0.27 42.76
C PRO A 63 -8.18 0.58 44.17
N LEU A 64 -8.67 1.67 44.75
CA LEU A 64 -8.53 1.98 46.17
C LEU A 64 -9.33 0.94 46.97
N ILE A 65 -8.63 0.12 47.75
CA ILE A 65 -9.18 -0.72 48.81
C ILE A 65 -9.33 0.16 50.06
#